data_AF-A0A6A6PWF0-F1
#
_entry.id   AF-A0A6A6PWF0-F1
#
_cell.length_a   1.000
_cell.length_b   1.000
_cell.length_c   1.000
_cell.angle_alpha   90.00
_cell.angle_beta   90.00
_cell.angle_gamma   90.00
#
_symmetry.space_group_name_H-M   'P 1'
#
loop_
_entity.id
_entity.type
_entity.pdbx_description
1 polymer ?
#
loop_
_entity_poly.entity_id
_entity_poly.type
_entity_poly.pdbx_seq_one_letter_code
_entity_poly.pdbx_strand_id
1 'polypeptide(L)'
;MNHWLTEMTGLSEMSLQLFEFTKNRVMPNGESTAEILYNCSGWVSHHNNDLWGDTAPHDEFTGNTSFLHTTAIPILTGLVEFYNDFHIERDGYLVTAPSASTENTYITSDGVYNAIVIGPTSDQYYLREILTNFLNVSSMTDSKHIVPQATKMLSKIRTPFLPNEYGGIQKWWDDWQEDYNSQPMMDPILGLYPFAAISTWQPNGNVTQMAETSLNDYLQETQGNSWSIVWPIAYFARLWQAENAHVYIQKTLQTLVSYSGNPWTMNVGYYQIDGNLGYVAGTTEMLLQSQGPAEEWPIMLLPALPSEWSTGWVQGLVARGGFEVNIEWANGSFQQANVYSRLGRDMNITVFNLPTGKNTFTIKELGLTSHNGYIATTSTQGKARTTR
;
A
#
# COMPACT_ATOMS: atom_id res chain seq x y z
N MET A 1 -27.42 17.27 9.95
CA MET A 1 -28.45 16.20 10.07
C MET A 1 -28.78 15.90 11.53
N ASN A 2 -27.79 15.64 12.38
CA ASN A 2 -28.01 15.31 13.81
C ASN A 2 -28.85 16.33 14.60
N HIS A 3 -28.76 17.61 14.25
CA HIS A 3 -29.52 18.71 14.88
C HIS A 3 -30.75 19.17 14.08
N TRP A 4 -31.20 18.40 13.09
CA TRP A 4 -32.40 18.79 12.32
C TRP A 4 -33.67 18.56 13.12
N LEU A 5 -33.67 17.55 14.00
CA LEU A 5 -34.81 17.26 14.85
C LEU A 5 -34.92 18.22 16.04
N THR A 6 -33.81 18.81 16.51
CA THR A 6 -33.77 19.49 17.82
C THR A 6 -34.80 20.61 17.95
N GLU A 7 -34.88 21.49 16.96
CA GLU A 7 -35.87 22.58 17.00
C GLU A 7 -37.30 22.08 16.75
N MET A 8 -37.47 21.14 15.81
CA MET A 8 -38.81 20.62 15.47
C MET A 8 -39.39 19.68 16.53
N THR A 9 -38.58 19.18 17.47
CA THR A 9 -39.01 18.34 18.59
C THR A 9 -39.01 19.06 19.94
N GLY A 10 -38.78 20.38 19.99
CA GLY A 10 -38.82 21.16 21.23
C GLY A 10 -37.64 20.91 22.19
N LEU A 11 -36.47 20.54 21.66
CA LEU A 11 -35.23 20.29 22.39
C LEU A 11 -34.16 21.35 22.05
N SER A 12 -34.55 22.63 22.00
CA SER A 12 -33.68 23.72 21.54
C SER A 12 -32.40 23.86 22.39
N GLU A 13 -32.44 23.51 23.67
CA GLU A 13 -31.28 23.51 24.56
C GLU A 13 -30.19 22.50 24.14
N MET A 14 -30.54 21.47 23.36
CA MET A 14 -29.59 20.47 22.84
C MET A 14 -28.86 20.95 21.58
N SER A 15 -29.26 22.10 21.01
CA SER A 15 -28.52 22.79 19.95
C SER A 15 -27.42 23.71 20.52
N LEU A 16 -27.50 24.11 21.80
CA LEU A 16 -26.59 25.08 22.39
C LEU A 16 -25.14 24.61 22.39
N GLN A 17 -24.89 23.32 22.61
CA GLN A 17 -23.54 22.75 22.63
C GLN A 17 -22.89 22.85 21.24
N LEU A 18 -23.66 22.68 20.16
CA LEU A 18 -23.16 22.87 18.80
C LEU A 18 -22.76 24.34 18.58
N PHE A 19 -23.62 25.28 18.96
CA PHE A 19 -23.34 26.72 18.77
C PHE A 19 -22.15 27.20 19.61
N GLU A 20 -22.04 26.76 20.87
CA GLU A 20 -20.91 27.08 21.74
C GLU A 20 -19.60 26.45 21.22
N PHE A 21 -19.64 25.21 20.73
CA PHE A 21 -18.50 24.59 20.11
C PHE A 21 -18.08 25.33 18.82
N THR A 22 -19.04 25.65 17.95
CA THR A 22 -18.77 26.41 16.72
C THR A 22 -18.17 27.77 17.04
N LYS A 23 -18.77 28.53 17.96
CA LYS A 23 -18.33 29.88 18.31
C LYS A 23 -16.96 29.90 19.00
N ASN A 24 -16.73 29.01 19.95
CA ASN A 24 -15.55 29.09 20.82
C ASN A 24 -14.35 28.30 20.29
N ARG A 25 -14.56 27.37 19.34
CA ARG A 25 -13.51 26.50 18.80
C ARG A 25 -13.39 26.59 17.29
N VAL A 26 -14.48 26.33 16.57
CA VAL A 26 -14.47 26.27 15.09
C VAL A 26 -14.21 27.64 14.47
N MET A 27 -14.88 28.70 14.94
CA MET A 27 -14.75 30.04 14.36
C MET A 27 -13.32 30.61 14.49
N PRO A 28 -12.68 30.66 15.69
CA PRO A 28 -11.31 31.19 15.81
C PRO A 28 -10.28 30.42 14.98
N ASN A 29 -10.39 29.09 14.95
CA ASN A 29 -9.52 28.25 14.11
C ASN A 29 -9.82 28.47 12.62
N GLY A 30 -11.09 28.62 12.26
CA GLY A 30 -11.55 28.86 10.90
C GLY A 30 -11.13 30.22 10.35
N GLU A 31 -10.94 31.24 11.20
CA GLU A 31 -10.35 32.53 10.81
C GLU A 31 -8.91 32.36 10.35
N SER A 32 -8.12 31.62 11.13
CA SER A 32 -6.74 31.26 10.77
C SER A 32 -6.72 30.45 9.48
N THR A 33 -7.63 29.49 9.31
CA THR A 33 -7.75 28.68 8.09
C THR A 33 -8.13 29.53 6.87
N ALA A 34 -9.05 30.49 7.01
CA ALA A 34 -9.45 31.37 5.91
C ALA A 34 -8.31 32.29 5.47
N GLU A 35 -7.54 32.81 6.42
CA GLU A 35 -6.36 33.63 6.15
C GLU A 35 -5.24 32.80 5.52
N ILE A 36 -4.87 31.67 6.14
CA ILE A 36 -3.71 30.86 5.74
C ILE A 36 -3.97 30.14 4.41
N LEU A 37 -5.16 29.53 4.22
CA LEU A 37 -5.43 28.72 3.04
C LEU A 37 -5.99 29.52 1.86
N TYR A 38 -6.72 30.61 2.14
CA TYR A 38 -7.46 31.33 1.10
C TYR A 38 -7.11 32.81 1.02
N ASN A 39 -6.24 33.33 1.90
CA ASN A 39 -5.94 34.76 2.01
C ASN A 39 -7.21 35.62 2.08
N CYS A 40 -8.22 35.11 2.78
CA CYS A 40 -9.54 35.70 2.91
C CYS A 40 -9.78 36.14 4.35
N SER A 41 -10.46 37.27 4.51
CA SER A 41 -11.06 37.65 5.79
C SER A 41 -12.31 36.81 6.09
N GLY A 42 -12.66 36.65 7.37
CA GLY A 42 -13.77 35.81 7.81
C GLY A 42 -13.28 34.45 8.31
N TRP A 43 -14.16 33.45 8.41
CA TRP A 43 -13.80 32.11 8.84
C TRP A 43 -14.37 31.04 7.92
N VAL A 44 -13.70 29.91 7.82
CA VAL A 44 -14.13 28.74 7.04
C VAL A 44 -13.93 27.47 7.86
N SER A 45 -14.78 26.47 7.65
CA SER A 45 -14.61 25.12 8.17
C SER A 45 -15.00 24.11 7.10
N HIS A 46 -14.34 22.97 7.09
CA HIS A 46 -14.49 21.94 6.05
C HIS A 46 -15.34 20.76 6.54
N HIS A 47 -15.47 19.75 5.69
CA HIS A 47 -16.44 18.66 5.85
C HIS A 47 -16.31 17.85 7.15
N ASN A 48 -15.13 17.81 7.78
CA ASN A 48 -14.88 17.18 9.08
C ASN A 48 -14.44 18.22 10.12
N ASN A 49 -14.86 18.03 11.37
CA ASN A 49 -14.38 18.74 12.55
C ASN A 49 -14.19 17.72 13.67
N ASP A 50 -13.32 18.00 14.63
CA ASP A 50 -13.05 17.15 15.79
C ASP A 50 -13.27 17.91 17.11
N LEU A 51 -12.93 17.32 18.26
CA LEU A 51 -13.07 17.97 19.57
C LEU A 51 -12.29 19.29 19.69
N TRP A 52 -11.21 19.46 18.92
CA TRP A 52 -10.34 20.62 18.98
C TRP A 52 -10.83 21.76 18.09
N GLY A 53 -11.89 21.53 17.31
CA GLY A 53 -12.41 22.50 16.35
C GLY A 53 -11.52 22.61 15.12
N ASP A 54 -10.96 21.48 14.67
CA ASP A 54 -10.20 21.47 13.43
C ASP A 54 -11.07 21.94 12.27
N THR A 55 -10.61 22.99 11.61
CA THR A 55 -11.25 23.62 10.46
C THR A 55 -10.46 23.43 9.19
N ALA A 56 -9.28 22.82 9.28
CA ALA A 56 -8.55 22.37 8.13
C ALA A 56 -9.34 21.24 7.45
N PRO A 57 -9.15 21.04 6.15
CA PRO A 57 -9.68 19.85 5.49
C PRO A 57 -8.97 18.59 6.04
N HIS A 58 -9.68 17.76 6.81
CA HIS A 58 -9.18 16.49 7.36
C HIS A 58 -9.63 15.29 6.51
N ASP A 59 -8.74 14.38 6.07
CA ASP A 59 -8.69 12.93 6.42
C ASP A 59 -7.81 12.05 5.49
N GLU A 60 -7.42 10.88 6.02
CA GLU A 60 -6.37 9.90 5.63
C GLU A 60 -6.61 9.00 4.39
N PHE A 61 -7.70 9.19 3.64
CA PHE A 61 -7.85 8.56 2.33
C PHE A 61 -8.69 9.47 1.46
N THR A 62 -8.06 10.35 0.68
CA THR A 62 -8.51 10.82 -0.64
C THR A 62 -7.57 11.89 -1.16
N GLY A 63 -7.38 11.93 -2.48
CA GLY A 63 -6.48 12.87 -3.13
C GLY A 63 -6.99 14.31 -3.00
N ASN A 64 -6.40 15.07 -2.09
CA ASN A 64 -6.47 16.52 -2.08
C ASN A 64 -5.05 17.09 -2.25
N THR A 65 -4.88 17.95 -3.23
CA THR A 65 -3.65 18.72 -3.47
C THR A 65 -3.14 19.46 -2.23
N SER A 66 -3.99 19.80 -1.24
CA SER A 66 -3.52 20.45 0.00
C SER A 66 -2.59 19.56 0.84
N PHE A 67 -2.96 18.30 1.15
CA PHE A 67 -2.09 17.38 1.90
C PHE A 67 -0.74 17.17 1.21
N LEU A 68 -0.80 17.07 -0.13
CA LEU A 68 0.39 16.92 -0.96
C LEU A 68 1.36 18.08 -0.73
N HIS A 69 0.88 19.33 -0.84
CA HIS A 69 1.70 20.53 -0.74
C HIS A 69 2.12 20.88 0.70
N THR A 70 1.24 20.74 1.70
CA THR A 70 1.49 21.24 3.06
C THR A 70 2.16 20.22 3.99
N THR A 71 2.07 18.92 3.66
CA THR A 71 2.50 17.85 4.58
C THR A 71 3.43 16.86 3.89
N ALA A 72 2.95 16.17 2.84
CA ALA A 72 3.71 15.09 2.22
C ALA A 72 5.01 15.59 1.57
N ILE A 73 4.94 16.71 0.84
CA ILE A 73 6.09 17.25 0.13
C ILE A 73 7.17 17.78 1.07
N PRO A 74 6.87 18.55 2.14
CA PRO A 74 7.88 18.91 3.12
C PRO A 74 8.59 17.71 3.75
N ILE A 75 7.85 16.64 4.09
CA ILE A 75 8.44 15.40 4.64
C ILE A 75 9.35 14.72 3.62
N LEU A 76 8.87 14.51 2.39
CA LEU A 76 9.66 13.88 1.33
C LEU A 76 10.88 14.73 0.97
N THR A 77 10.75 16.06 1.01
CA THR A 77 11.85 17.00 0.78
C THR A 77 12.94 16.80 1.84
N GLY A 78 12.59 16.81 3.12
CA GLY A 78 13.55 16.59 4.20
C GLY A 78 14.22 15.21 4.15
N LEU A 79 13.51 14.18 3.72
CA LEU A 79 14.10 12.85 3.47
C LEU A 79 15.13 12.88 2.33
N VAL A 80 14.82 13.53 1.21
CA VAL A 80 15.75 13.67 0.08
C VAL A 80 17.00 14.45 0.50
N GLU A 81 16.83 15.53 1.25
CA GLU A 81 17.95 16.33 1.79
C GLU A 81 18.82 15.51 2.73
N PHE A 82 18.22 14.81 3.69
CA PHE A 82 18.96 13.93 4.60
C PHE A 82 19.78 12.88 3.84
N TYR A 83 19.15 12.16 2.91
CA TYR A 83 19.84 11.12 2.17
C TYR A 83 20.89 11.67 1.22
N ASN A 84 20.73 12.88 0.70
CA ASN A 84 21.81 13.50 -0.07
C ASN A 84 23.08 13.65 0.77
N ASP A 85 22.93 14.00 2.04
CA ASP A 85 24.06 14.27 2.94
C ASP A 85 24.59 12.98 3.60
N PHE A 86 23.72 11.99 3.81
CA PHE A 86 24.05 10.74 4.50
C PHE A 86 24.68 9.67 3.59
N HIS A 87 24.37 9.66 2.30
CA HIS A 87 24.90 8.64 1.39
C HIS A 87 26.43 8.72 1.23
N ILE A 88 27.04 7.55 1.04
CA ILE A 88 28.40 7.40 0.52
C ILE A 88 28.38 6.70 -0.83
N GLU A 89 29.49 6.74 -1.58
CA GLU A 89 29.62 6.00 -2.85
C GLU A 89 30.29 4.63 -2.65
N ARG A 90 29.72 3.60 -3.27
CA ARG A 90 30.29 2.24 -3.38
C ARG A 90 29.98 1.68 -4.77
N ASP A 91 30.99 1.19 -5.47
CA ASP A 91 30.87 0.59 -6.81
C ASP A 91 30.11 1.46 -7.84
N GLY A 92 30.21 2.79 -7.70
CA GLY A 92 29.51 3.77 -8.55
C GLY A 92 28.06 4.08 -8.16
N TYR A 93 27.54 3.45 -7.11
CA TYR A 93 26.19 3.66 -6.56
C TYR A 93 26.23 4.44 -5.24
N LEU A 94 25.12 5.06 -4.88
CA LEU A 94 24.90 5.65 -3.56
C LEU A 94 24.36 4.58 -2.60
N VAL A 95 24.96 4.49 -1.42
CA VAL A 95 24.62 3.50 -0.39
C VAL A 95 24.59 4.13 1.01
N THR A 96 23.74 3.59 1.87
CA THR A 96 23.64 3.93 3.29
C THR A 96 24.75 3.22 4.06
N ALA A 97 25.45 3.94 4.94
CA ALA A 97 26.48 3.36 5.78
C ALA A 97 26.72 4.22 7.04
N PRO A 98 26.68 3.65 8.25
CA PRO A 98 26.27 2.27 8.55
C PRO A 98 24.75 2.07 8.37
N SER A 99 24.34 0.84 8.08
CA SER A 99 22.93 0.41 8.08
C SER A 99 22.80 -1.04 8.56
N ALA A 100 21.60 -1.61 8.54
CA ALA A 100 21.31 -2.99 8.92
C ALA A 100 20.15 -3.56 8.08
N SER A 101 20.16 -4.88 7.85
CA SER A 101 18.92 -5.61 7.54
C SER A 101 18.20 -5.84 8.86
N THR A 102 16.87 -5.67 8.87
CA THR A 102 16.10 -5.59 10.11
C THR A 102 16.35 -6.82 10.99
N GLU A 103 16.88 -6.65 12.21
CA GLU A 103 17.04 -7.72 13.21
C GLU A 103 17.71 -9.03 12.75
N ASN A 104 18.49 -8.99 11.65
CA ASN A 104 19.05 -10.17 10.99
C ASN A 104 20.59 -10.07 10.94
N THR A 105 21.27 -11.21 11.05
CA THR A 105 22.72 -11.31 11.04
C THR A 105 23.22 -12.16 9.87
N TYR A 106 24.45 -11.88 9.43
CA TYR A 106 25.14 -12.64 8.40
C TYR A 106 26.49 -13.13 8.88
N ILE A 107 27.00 -14.15 8.20
CA ILE A 107 28.29 -14.78 8.47
C ILE A 107 29.24 -14.43 7.32
N THR A 108 30.35 -13.77 7.64
CA THR A 108 31.41 -13.46 6.68
C THR A 108 32.21 -14.70 6.31
N SER A 109 33.00 -14.63 5.25
CA SER A 109 33.82 -15.76 4.76
C SER A 109 34.85 -16.29 5.78
N ASP A 110 35.24 -15.48 6.77
CA ASP A 110 36.11 -15.85 7.89
C ASP A 110 35.33 -16.35 9.13
N GLY A 111 34.01 -16.51 9.03
CA GLY A 111 33.15 -17.07 10.06
C GLY A 111 32.68 -16.09 11.14
N VAL A 112 32.78 -14.78 10.90
CA VAL A 112 32.39 -13.74 11.86
C VAL A 112 30.93 -13.32 11.64
N TYR A 113 30.17 -13.28 12.73
CA TYR A 113 28.78 -12.83 12.74
C TYR A 113 28.71 -11.31 12.78
N ASN A 114 27.92 -10.70 11.89
CA ASN A 114 27.76 -9.25 11.79
C ASN A 114 26.30 -8.87 11.54
N ALA A 115 25.92 -7.67 12.00
CA ALA A 115 24.59 -7.07 11.76
C ALA A 115 24.66 -5.74 10.99
N ILE A 116 25.79 -5.03 11.09
CA ILE A 116 25.98 -3.72 10.46
C ILE A 116 26.55 -3.91 9.05
N VAL A 117 25.93 -3.27 8.08
CA VAL A 117 26.25 -3.40 6.65
C VAL A 117 26.31 -2.06 5.94
N ILE A 118 26.75 -2.12 4.69
CA ILE A 118 26.77 -1.01 3.74
C ILE A 118 25.75 -1.34 2.65
N GLY A 119 24.68 -0.55 2.54
CA GLY A 119 23.66 -0.64 1.49
C GLY A 119 22.88 -1.96 1.44
N PRO A 120 22.13 -2.35 2.49
CA PRO A 120 21.24 -3.51 2.43
C PRO A 120 20.16 -3.34 1.36
N THR A 121 19.58 -4.46 0.90
CA THR A 121 18.55 -4.46 -0.14
C THR A 121 17.29 -3.71 0.28
N SER A 122 16.91 -3.76 1.56
CA SER A 122 15.81 -2.99 2.14
C SER A 122 15.96 -1.49 1.92
N ASP A 123 17.16 -0.95 2.16
CA ASP A 123 17.44 0.48 1.93
C ASP A 123 17.30 0.85 0.46
N GLN A 124 17.70 -0.04 -0.46
CA GLN A 124 17.50 0.19 -1.89
C GLN A 124 16.01 0.27 -2.24
N TYR A 125 15.16 -0.56 -1.62
CA TYR A 125 13.71 -0.42 -1.77
C TYR A 125 13.20 0.93 -1.25
N TYR A 126 13.49 1.25 0.01
CA TYR A 126 13.02 2.48 0.65
C TYR A 126 13.43 3.73 -0.12
N LEU A 127 14.69 3.80 -0.53
CA LEU A 127 15.22 4.95 -1.26
C LEU A 127 14.56 5.12 -2.63
N ARG A 128 14.38 4.02 -3.37
CA ARG A 128 13.70 4.07 -4.68
C ARG A 128 12.26 4.50 -4.52
N GLU A 129 11.55 4.01 -3.51
CA GLU A 129 10.17 4.40 -3.20
C GLU A 129 10.07 5.87 -2.79
N ILE A 130 10.89 6.34 -1.84
CA ILE A 130 10.93 7.74 -1.40
C ILE A 130 11.21 8.67 -2.58
N LEU A 131 12.25 8.38 -3.37
CA LEU A 131 12.66 9.21 -4.50
C LEU A 131 11.63 9.19 -5.63
N THR A 132 11.08 8.02 -5.96
CA THR A 132 10.04 7.91 -7.01
C THR A 132 8.78 8.65 -6.59
N ASN A 133 8.32 8.46 -5.34
CA ASN A 133 7.16 9.16 -4.81
C ASN A 133 7.40 10.68 -4.77
N PHE A 134 8.57 11.12 -4.33
CA PHE A 134 8.96 12.54 -4.39
C PHE A 134 8.91 13.07 -5.82
N LEU A 135 9.52 12.40 -6.80
CA LEU A 135 9.54 12.87 -8.20
C LEU A 135 8.14 12.92 -8.83
N ASN A 136 7.27 11.97 -8.49
CA ASN A 136 5.89 11.92 -8.97
C ASN A 136 5.07 13.13 -8.50
N VAL A 137 5.38 13.68 -7.32
CA VAL A 137 4.57 14.74 -6.70
C VAL A 137 5.22 16.12 -6.74
N SER A 138 6.56 16.20 -6.75
CA SER A 138 7.32 17.45 -6.58
C SER A 138 7.39 18.33 -7.83
N SER A 139 7.14 17.78 -9.02
CA SER A 139 7.21 18.55 -10.28
C SER A 139 6.18 19.69 -10.35
N MET A 140 5.12 19.62 -9.54
CA MET A 140 4.03 20.60 -9.50
C MET A 140 4.08 21.53 -8.27
N THR A 141 5.16 21.51 -7.48
CA THR A 141 5.18 22.15 -6.16
C THR A 141 6.42 23.01 -5.90
N ASP A 142 6.47 23.66 -4.74
CA ASP A 142 7.56 24.57 -4.36
C ASP A 142 8.90 23.82 -4.17
N SER A 143 8.88 22.50 -3.97
CA SER A 143 10.07 21.64 -3.89
C SER A 143 10.69 21.27 -5.24
N LYS A 144 10.18 21.79 -6.36
CA LYS A 144 10.70 21.53 -7.71
C LYS A 144 12.20 21.80 -7.88
N HIS A 145 12.78 22.64 -7.03
CA HIS A 145 14.21 22.98 -7.07
C HIS A 145 15.12 21.81 -6.65
N ILE A 146 14.61 20.83 -5.90
CA ILE A 146 15.34 19.62 -5.46
C ILE A 146 15.17 18.45 -6.45
N VAL A 147 14.25 18.56 -7.42
CA VAL A 147 14.01 17.52 -8.45
C VAL A 147 15.29 17.05 -9.15
N PRO A 148 16.20 17.93 -9.66
CA PRO A 148 17.41 17.46 -10.33
C PRO A 148 18.32 16.61 -9.44
N GLN A 149 18.38 16.94 -8.15
CA GLN A 149 19.14 16.22 -7.15
C GLN A 149 18.51 14.85 -6.86
N ALA A 150 17.20 14.80 -6.62
CA ALA A 150 16.47 13.56 -6.42
C ALA A 150 16.58 12.62 -7.65
N THR A 151 16.48 13.16 -8.87
CA THR A 151 16.66 12.39 -10.11
C THR A 151 18.07 11.81 -10.20
N LYS A 152 19.09 12.62 -9.90
CA LYS A 152 20.49 12.15 -9.89
C LYS A 152 20.70 11.06 -8.83
N MET A 153 20.15 11.23 -7.62
CA MET A 153 20.22 10.22 -6.57
C MET A 153 19.56 8.91 -7.04
N LEU A 154 18.34 8.96 -7.56
CA LEU A 154 17.61 7.78 -8.01
C LEU A 154 18.36 6.99 -9.10
N SER A 155 19.05 7.70 -10.00
CA SER A 155 19.90 7.08 -11.04
C SER A 155 21.12 6.34 -10.48
N LYS A 156 21.53 6.67 -9.25
CA LYS A 156 22.66 6.04 -8.53
C LYS A 156 22.22 5.07 -7.44
N ILE A 157 20.91 4.84 -7.24
CA ILE A 157 20.44 3.77 -6.35
C ILE A 157 20.42 2.45 -7.14
N ARG A 158 21.04 1.40 -6.58
CA ARG A 158 21.12 0.09 -7.22
C ARG A 158 19.73 -0.54 -7.36
N THR A 159 19.54 -1.42 -8.33
CA THR A 159 18.36 -2.29 -8.34
C THR A 159 18.40 -3.23 -7.11
N PRO A 160 17.28 -3.41 -6.40
CA PRO A 160 17.23 -4.33 -5.25
C PRO A 160 17.15 -5.80 -5.65
N PHE A 161 16.87 -6.11 -6.92
CA PHE A 161 16.53 -7.48 -7.38
C PHE A 161 17.74 -8.31 -7.84
N LEU A 162 18.86 -8.22 -7.14
CA LEU A 162 20.03 -9.04 -7.50
C LEU A 162 19.86 -10.48 -7.03
N PRO A 163 20.23 -11.48 -7.86
CA PRO A 163 20.11 -12.88 -7.48
C PRO A 163 21.15 -13.27 -6.44
N ASN A 164 20.72 -14.05 -5.44
CA ASN A 164 21.62 -14.80 -4.57
C ASN A 164 21.99 -16.15 -5.22
N GLU A 165 22.95 -16.87 -4.64
CA GLU A 165 23.39 -18.18 -5.13
C GLU A 165 22.29 -19.26 -5.15
N TYR A 166 21.22 -19.09 -4.36
CA TYR A 166 20.10 -20.03 -4.23
C TYR A 166 18.91 -19.71 -5.16
N GLY A 167 19.01 -18.67 -5.99
CA GLY A 167 17.97 -18.25 -6.93
C GLY A 167 16.86 -17.37 -6.32
N GLY A 168 17.04 -16.89 -5.09
CA GLY A 168 16.27 -15.83 -4.46
C GLY A 168 16.90 -14.44 -4.66
N ILE A 169 16.38 -13.43 -3.96
CA ILE A 169 16.91 -12.06 -3.94
C ILE A 169 17.95 -11.91 -2.81
N GLN A 170 19.07 -11.25 -3.09
CA GLN A 170 20.08 -10.91 -2.09
C GLN A 170 19.51 -10.03 -0.97
N LYS A 171 19.85 -10.33 0.28
CA LYS A 171 19.47 -9.50 1.45
C LYS A 171 20.44 -8.33 1.69
N TRP A 172 21.73 -8.56 1.42
CA TRP A 172 22.81 -7.59 1.61
C TRP A 172 23.46 -7.18 0.28
N TRP A 173 24.36 -6.19 0.34
CA TRP A 173 25.07 -5.73 -0.85
C TRP A 173 25.90 -6.84 -1.51
N ASP A 174 26.57 -7.61 -0.67
CA ASP A 174 27.34 -8.81 -1.02
C ASP A 174 26.52 -10.05 -0.63
N ASP A 175 26.74 -11.16 -1.35
CA ASP A 175 26.02 -12.42 -1.12
C ASP A 175 26.62 -13.16 0.08
N TRP A 176 26.24 -12.73 1.28
CA TRP A 176 26.67 -13.35 2.52
C TRP A 176 25.82 -14.55 2.91
N GLN A 177 26.43 -15.50 3.62
CA GLN A 177 25.70 -16.58 4.26
C GLN A 177 24.82 -16.02 5.38
N GLU A 178 23.56 -16.43 5.42
CA GLU A 178 22.63 -16.05 6.48
C GLU A 178 22.92 -16.79 7.80
N ASP A 179 22.79 -16.09 8.92
CA ASP A 179 22.71 -16.71 10.25
C ASP A 179 21.28 -17.16 10.53
N TYR A 180 21.01 -18.44 10.31
CA TYR A 180 19.70 -19.08 10.55
C TYR A 180 19.27 -19.13 12.03
N ASN A 181 20.10 -18.66 12.98
CA ASN A 181 19.68 -18.47 14.37
C ASN A 181 19.10 -17.07 14.62
N SER A 182 19.26 -16.15 13.66
CA SER A 182 18.73 -14.79 13.76
C SER A 182 17.25 -14.73 13.38
N GLN A 183 16.62 -13.58 13.62
CA GLN A 183 15.22 -13.40 13.27
C GLN A 183 15.09 -13.41 11.75
N PRO A 184 14.33 -14.34 11.15
CA PRO A 184 14.12 -14.34 9.70
C PRO A 184 13.32 -13.09 9.33
N MET A 185 13.79 -12.36 8.31
CA MET A 185 13.13 -11.15 7.80
C MET A 185 12.94 -11.18 6.29
N MET A 186 11.91 -10.48 5.85
CA MET A 186 11.46 -10.41 4.46
C MET A 186 11.99 -9.17 3.72
N ASP A 187 13.07 -8.56 4.21
CA ASP A 187 13.75 -7.42 3.59
C ASP A 187 13.98 -7.60 2.06
N PRO A 188 14.37 -8.79 1.54
CA PRO A 188 14.60 -8.97 0.10
C PRO A 188 13.34 -8.85 -0.76
N ILE A 189 12.16 -9.08 -0.18
CA ILE A 189 10.88 -9.15 -0.90
C ILE A 189 9.94 -7.99 -0.59
N LEU A 190 10.40 -6.94 0.10
CA LEU A 190 9.60 -5.72 0.35
C LEU A 190 9.07 -5.09 -0.95
N GLY A 191 9.77 -5.29 -2.07
CA GLY A 191 9.34 -4.90 -3.41
C GLY A 191 8.02 -5.54 -3.87
N LEU A 192 7.67 -6.71 -3.35
CA LEU A 192 6.43 -7.43 -3.66
C LEU A 192 5.25 -6.91 -2.82
N TYR A 193 5.48 -6.67 -1.52
CA TYR A 193 4.56 -6.03 -0.59
C TYR A 193 5.32 -5.47 0.62
N PRO A 194 5.02 -4.25 1.11
CA PRO A 194 3.92 -3.36 0.71
C PRO A 194 4.18 -2.55 -0.57
N PHE A 195 5.42 -2.55 -1.08
CA PHE A 195 5.76 -1.83 -2.30
C PHE A 195 5.21 -2.53 -3.55
N ALA A 196 5.56 -1.99 -4.72
CA ALA A 196 5.07 -2.46 -6.00
C ALA A 196 6.19 -2.66 -7.03
N ALA A 197 7.43 -2.66 -6.58
CA ALA A 197 8.60 -2.76 -7.44
C ALA A 197 8.76 -4.16 -8.06
N ILE A 198 8.15 -5.19 -7.43
CA ILE A 198 7.96 -6.54 -7.99
C ILE A 198 6.47 -6.71 -8.28
N SER A 199 6.14 -6.99 -9.54
CA SER A 199 4.76 -7.10 -10.00
C SER A 199 4.55 -8.38 -10.80
N THR A 200 3.54 -9.16 -10.41
CA THR A 200 3.07 -10.31 -11.21
C THR A 200 2.23 -9.86 -12.41
N TRP A 201 1.63 -8.67 -12.33
CA TRP A 201 0.87 -8.07 -13.43
C TRP A 201 1.77 -7.59 -14.57
N GLN A 202 2.92 -7.01 -14.23
CA GLN A 202 3.96 -6.56 -15.17
C GLN A 202 5.30 -7.19 -14.76
N PRO A 203 5.53 -8.47 -15.07
CA PRO A 203 6.72 -9.18 -14.63
C PRO A 203 7.98 -8.60 -15.28
N ASN A 204 9.01 -8.40 -14.46
CA ASN A 204 10.35 -8.01 -14.91
C ASN A 204 11.29 -9.22 -14.87
N GLY A 205 11.44 -9.88 -16.02
CA GLY A 205 12.31 -11.05 -16.12
C GLY A 205 11.88 -12.17 -15.17
N ASN A 206 12.83 -12.68 -14.39
CA ASN A 206 12.60 -13.75 -13.40
C ASN A 206 12.42 -13.23 -11.95
N VAL A 207 12.26 -11.92 -11.75
CA VAL A 207 12.27 -11.32 -10.40
C VAL A 207 11.11 -11.82 -9.54
N THR A 208 9.92 -12.05 -10.12
CA THR A 208 8.78 -12.61 -9.38
C THR A 208 9.06 -14.02 -8.89
N GLN A 209 9.72 -14.86 -9.70
CA GLN A 209 10.15 -16.20 -9.25
C GLN A 209 11.23 -16.11 -8.16
N MET A 210 12.17 -15.16 -8.26
CA MET A 210 13.17 -14.95 -7.21
C MET A 210 12.52 -14.51 -5.88
N ALA A 211 11.50 -13.65 -5.93
CA ALA A 211 10.75 -13.24 -4.76
C ALA A 211 9.97 -14.41 -4.13
N GLU A 212 9.39 -15.28 -4.96
CA GLU A 212 8.75 -16.51 -4.50
C GLU A 212 9.75 -17.46 -3.84
N THR A 213 10.95 -17.64 -4.41
CA THR A 213 12.03 -18.42 -3.78
C THR A 213 12.38 -17.85 -2.40
N SER A 214 12.65 -16.54 -2.30
CA SER A 214 12.96 -15.88 -1.03
C SER A 214 11.83 -15.98 0.00
N LEU A 215 10.56 -15.94 -0.43
CA LEU A 215 9.43 -16.17 0.45
C LEU A 215 9.42 -17.61 0.98
N ASN A 216 9.67 -18.60 0.12
CA ASN A 216 9.71 -20.00 0.51
C ASN A 216 10.86 -20.31 1.49
N ASP A 217 12.01 -19.65 1.33
CA ASP A 217 13.13 -19.76 2.28
C ASP A 217 12.72 -19.20 3.65
N TYR A 218 12.19 -17.97 3.68
CA TYR A 218 11.66 -17.34 4.90
C TYR A 218 10.65 -18.24 5.64
N LEU A 219 9.76 -18.91 4.90
CA LEU A 219 8.71 -19.76 5.48
C LEU A 219 9.24 -21.08 6.07
N GLN A 220 10.42 -21.56 5.65
CA GLN A 220 11.07 -22.72 6.26
C GLN A 220 11.68 -22.39 7.62
N GLU A 221 12.10 -21.14 7.80
CA GLU A 221 12.78 -20.65 8.99
C GLU A 221 11.82 -20.05 10.03
N THR A 222 10.64 -19.61 9.58
CA THR A 222 9.68 -18.89 10.42
C THR A 222 8.75 -19.82 11.19
N GLN A 223 8.83 -19.75 12.52
CA GLN A 223 7.84 -20.32 13.45
C GLN A 223 7.02 -19.24 14.19
N GLY A 224 7.08 -17.99 13.72
CA GLY A 224 6.59 -16.84 14.45
C GLY A 224 5.06 -16.73 14.54
N ASN A 225 4.60 -15.85 15.43
CA ASN A 225 3.20 -15.56 15.68
C ASN A 225 2.93 -14.05 15.44
N SER A 226 1.67 -13.66 15.24
CA SER A 226 1.27 -12.27 14.89
C SER A 226 1.74 -11.83 13.50
N TRP A 227 2.52 -10.74 13.36
CA TRP A 227 2.89 -10.16 12.08
C TRP A 227 3.56 -11.14 11.10
N SER A 228 4.39 -12.06 11.61
CA SER A 228 5.18 -12.98 10.79
C SER A 228 4.33 -14.05 10.10
N ILE A 229 3.18 -14.42 10.67
CA ILE A 229 2.28 -15.41 10.07
C ILE A 229 1.25 -14.78 9.12
N VAL A 230 1.01 -13.47 9.23
CA VAL A 230 0.02 -12.75 8.39
C VAL A 230 0.64 -12.14 7.14
N TRP A 231 1.90 -11.70 7.18
CA TRP A 231 2.56 -11.09 6.02
C TRP A 231 2.58 -12.00 4.78
N PRO A 232 2.81 -13.34 4.91
CA PRO A 232 2.71 -14.27 3.78
C PRO A 232 1.36 -14.22 3.04
N ILE A 233 0.25 -13.86 3.70
CA ILE A 233 -1.05 -13.69 3.04
C ILE A 233 -0.93 -12.66 1.91
N ALA A 234 -0.35 -11.49 2.20
CA ALA A 234 -0.18 -10.42 1.22
C ALA A 234 0.83 -10.80 0.12
N TYR A 235 1.92 -11.48 0.47
CA TYR A 235 2.90 -11.93 -0.54
C TYR A 235 2.30 -12.95 -1.50
N PHE A 236 1.63 -13.99 -0.99
CA PHE A 236 0.94 -14.95 -1.86
C PHE A 236 -0.19 -14.32 -2.66
N ALA A 237 -0.91 -13.35 -2.08
CA ALA A 237 -1.89 -12.57 -2.84
C ALA A 237 -1.24 -11.81 -4.02
N ARG A 238 -0.10 -11.17 -3.80
CA ARG A 238 0.67 -10.46 -4.84
C ARG A 238 1.29 -11.40 -5.88
N LEU A 239 1.56 -12.65 -5.52
CA LEU A 239 1.98 -13.72 -6.45
C LEU A 239 0.79 -14.41 -7.16
N TRP A 240 -0.45 -13.99 -6.89
CA TRP A 240 -1.69 -14.61 -7.38
C TRP A 240 -1.84 -16.09 -6.97
N GLN A 241 -1.31 -16.45 -5.80
CA GLN A 241 -1.38 -17.79 -5.23
C GLN A 241 -2.47 -17.87 -4.16
N ALA A 242 -3.72 -17.86 -4.63
CA ALA A 242 -4.91 -17.82 -3.77
C ALA A 242 -4.94 -18.87 -2.67
N GLU A 243 -4.64 -20.12 -3.01
CA GLU A 243 -4.67 -21.24 -2.06
C GLU A 243 -3.57 -21.12 -1.00
N ASN A 244 -2.37 -20.67 -1.39
CA ASN A 244 -1.28 -20.46 -0.45
C ASN A 244 -1.60 -19.31 0.51
N ALA A 245 -2.16 -18.20 0.01
CA ALA A 245 -2.62 -17.09 0.86
C ALA A 245 -3.70 -17.57 1.85
N HIS A 246 -4.63 -18.41 1.39
CA HIS A 246 -5.70 -18.98 2.20
C HIS A 246 -5.18 -19.90 3.32
N VAL A 247 -4.13 -20.70 3.05
CA VAL A 247 -3.45 -21.49 4.10
C VAL A 247 -2.94 -20.58 5.23
N TYR A 248 -2.38 -19.41 4.92
CA TYR A 248 -1.90 -18.48 5.96
C TYR A 248 -3.04 -17.73 6.67
N ILE A 249 -4.18 -17.51 6.02
CA ILE A 249 -5.42 -17.09 6.69
C ILE A 249 -5.83 -18.15 7.73
N GLN A 250 -5.90 -19.42 7.33
CA GLN A 250 -6.28 -20.52 8.23
C GLN A 250 -5.30 -20.67 9.39
N LYS A 251 -3.99 -20.63 9.11
CA LYS A 251 -2.95 -20.64 10.15
C LYS A 251 -3.11 -19.49 11.14
N THR A 252 -3.37 -18.27 10.66
CA THR A 252 -3.60 -17.11 11.53
C THR A 252 -4.81 -17.32 12.45
N LEU A 253 -5.94 -17.78 11.90
CA LEU A 253 -7.15 -18.06 12.68
C LEU A 253 -6.93 -19.18 13.71
N GLN A 254 -6.18 -20.23 13.34
CA GLN A 254 -5.80 -21.30 14.26
C GLN A 254 -4.97 -20.77 15.44
N THR A 255 -4.02 -19.87 15.18
CA THR A 255 -3.24 -19.22 16.24
C THR A 255 -4.12 -18.38 17.16
N LEU A 256 -5.07 -17.61 16.62
CA LEU A 256 -6.01 -16.83 17.45
C LEU A 256 -6.80 -17.72 18.43
N VAL A 257 -7.38 -18.81 17.91
CA VAL A 257 -8.15 -19.77 18.71
C VAL A 257 -7.28 -20.47 19.76
N SER A 258 -6.05 -20.83 19.40
CA SER A 258 -5.19 -21.68 20.24
C SER A 258 -4.51 -20.91 21.38
N TYR A 259 -4.21 -19.62 21.20
CA TYR A 259 -3.35 -18.88 22.15
C TYR A 259 -4.06 -17.78 22.95
N SER A 260 -5.05 -17.12 22.38
CA SER A 260 -5.54 -15.85 22.95
C SER A 260 -6.91 -15.94 23.62
N GLY A 261 -7.73 -16.95 23.29
CA GLY A 261 -9.11 -17.07 23.79
C GLY A 261 -10.02 -15.88 23.41
N ASN A 262 -9.53 -14.97 22.57
CA ASN A 262 -10.17 -13.77 22.06
C ASN A 262 -9.67 -13.55 20.59
N PRO A 263 -10.10 -12.54 19.84
CA PRO A 263 -9.67 -12.40 18.44
C PRO A 263 -8.34 -11.64 18.31
N TRP A 264 -7.43 -11.67 19.29
CA TRP A 264 -6.22 -10.84 19.29
C TRP A 264 -4.97 -11.64 18.93
N THR A 265 -4.18 -11.13 17.99
CA THR A 265 -2.91 -11.76 17.62
C THR A 265 -1.90 -11.62 18.75
N MET A 266 -1.13 -12.69 18.98
CA MET A 266 -0.13 -12.76 20.04
C MET A 266 1.24 -13.05 19.45
N ASN A 267 2.28 -12.46 20.02
CA ASN A 267 3.67 -12.77 19.74
C ASN A 267 4.43 -12.96 21.05
N VAL A 268 5.12 -14.10 21.21
CA VAL A 268 5.86 -14.49 22.43
C VAL A 268 5.06 -14.28 23.73
N GLY A 269 3.76 -14.55 23.72
CA GLY A 269 2.89 -14.40 24.89
C GLY A 269 2.33 -12.98 25.13
N TYR A 270 2.66 -12.01 24.28
CA TYR A 270 2.13 -10.64 24.35
C TYR A 270 1.19 -10.35 23.20
N TYR A 271 0.15 -9.55 23.46
CA TYR A 271 -0.70 -9.00 22.41
C TYR A 271 0.12 -8.10 21.47
N GLN A 272 -0.03 -8.29 20.17
CA GLN A 272 0.48 -7.40 19.13
C GLN A 272 -0.60 -7.14 18.09
N ILE A 273 -0.98 -5.87 17.88
CA ILE A 273 -2.08 -5.49 16.99
C ILE A 273 -1.71 -5.60 15.49
N ASP A 274 -0.42 -5.61 15.18
CA ASP A 274 0.10 -5.72 13.81
C ASP A 274 -0.46 -6.94 13.06
N GLY A 275 -0.54 -8.11 13.70
CA GLY A 275 -1.11 -9.31 13.13
C GLY A 275 -2.59 -9.13 12.75
N ASN A 276 -3.39 -8.53 13.62
CA ASN A 276 -4.81 -8.25 13.36
C ASN A 276 -5.00 -7.35 12.13
N LEU A 277 -4.23 -6.27 12.03
CA LEU A 277 -4.34 -5.31 10.94
C LEU A 277 -3.75 -5.87 9.63
N GLY A 278 -2.63 -6.59 9.73
CA GLY A 278 -1.99 -7.28 8.61
C GLY A 278 -2.89 -8.37 8.01
N TYR A 279 -3.66 -9.08 8.84
CA TYR A 279 -4.66 -10.05 8.37
C TYR A 279 -5.70 -9.38 7.47
N VAL A 280 -6.24 -8.22 7.87
CA VAL A 280 -7.22 -7.47 7.08
C VAL A 280 -6.61 -6.99 5.77
N ALA A 281 -5.38 -6.45 5.82
CA ALA A 281 -4.68 -5.97 4.64
C ALA A 281 -4.38 -7.10 3.63
N GLY A 282 -3.80 -8.21 4.09
CA GLY A 282 -3.51 -9.37 3.25
C GLY A 282 -4.77 -10.00 2.65
N THR A 283 -5.83 -10.14 3.43
CA THR A 283 -7.14 -10.62 2.94
C THR A 283 -7.72 -9.68 1.88
N THR A 284 -7.56 -8.36 2.05
CA THR A 284 -8.04 -7.37 1.06
C THR A 284 -7.24 -7.45 -0.24
N GLU A 285 -5.92 -7.63 -0.17
CA GLU A 285 -5.03 -7.82 -1.33
C GLU A 285 -5.38 -9.08 -2.16
N MET A 286 -6.08 -10.06 -1.58
CA MET A 286 -6.60 -11.21 -2.32
C MET A 286 -7.81 -10.85 -3.20
N LEU A 287 -8.58 -9.83 -2.81
CA LEU A 287 -9.84 -9.43 -3.46
C LEU A 287 -9.68 -8.23 -4.38
N LEU A 288 -8.78 -7.30 -4.07
CA LEU A 288 -8.53 -6.11 -4.87
C LEU A 288 -7.04 -5.73 -4.82
N GLN A 289 -6.45 -5.60 -5.99
CA GLN A 289 -5.11 -5.04 -6.18
C GLN A 289 -5.18 -3.81 -7.08
N SER A 290 -4.28 -2.86 -6.87
CA SER A 290 -4.25 -1.62 -7.69
C SER A 290 -2.88 -0.97 -7.79
N GLN A 291 -1.85 -1.75 -7.50
CA GLN A 291 -0.46 -1.32 -7.64
C GLN A 291 -0.03 -1.38 -9.11
N GLY A 292 0.76 -0.42 -9.53
CA GLY A 292 1.28 -0.29 -10.89
C GLY A 292 1.53 1.17 -11.25
N PRO A 293 1.91 1.45 -12.51
CA PRO A 293 2.20 2.80 -12.97
C PRO A 293 1.02 3.75 -12.75
N ALA A 294 1.30 4.96 -12.27
CA ALA A 294 0.27 5.95 -11.94
C ALA A 294 -0.49 6.42 -13.19
N GLU A 295 0.11 6.34 -14.37
CA GLU A 295 -0.52 6.61 -15.65
C GLU A 295 -1.56 5.55 -16.07
N GLU A 296 -1.46 4.33 -15.54
CA GLU A 296 -2.32 3.22 -15.94
C GLU A 296 -3.45 2.95 -14.96
N TRP A 297 -3.34 3.38 -13.69
CA TRP A 297 -4.31 3.12 -12.61
C TRP A 297 -4.94 1.70 -12.67
N PRO A 298 -4.13 0.63 -12.63
CA PRO A 298 -4.67 -0.72 -12.74
C PRO A 298 -5.61 -1.02 -11.57
N ILE A 299 -6.72 -1.69 -11.87
CA ILE A 299 -7.71 -2.17 -10.91
C ILE A 299 -7.87 -3.67 -11.18
N MET A 300 -7.29 -4.50 -10.31
CA MET A 300 -7.28 -5.95 -10.43
C MET A 300 -8.33 -6.54 -9.48
N LEU A 301 -9.41 -7.11 -10.04
CA LEU A 301 -10.53 -7.69 -9.29
C LEU A 301 -10.32 -9.19 -9.08
N LEU A 302 -10.39 -9.64 -7.82
CA LEU A 302 -10.25 -11.03 -7.39
C LEU A 302 -8.91 -11.70 -7.76
N PRO A 303 -7.74 -11.02 -7.65
CA PRO A 303 -6.46 -11.53 -8.13
C PRO A 303 -6.03 -12.84 -7.45
N ALA A 304 -6.49 -13.11 -6.22
CA ALA A 304 -6.14 -14.32 -5.49
C ALA A 304 -7.33 -14.87 -4.68
N LEU A 305 -8.50 -15.03 -5.32
CA LEU A 305 -9.69 -15.62 -4.69
C LEU A 305 -9.53 -17.15 -4.50
N PRO A 306 -9.57 -17.69 -3.27
CA PRO A 306 -9.40 -19.11 -3.02
C PRO A 306 -10.68 -19.88 -3.31
N SER A 307 -10.53 -21.16 -3.66
CA SER A 307 -11.63 -22.06 -4.00
C SER A 307 -12.66 -22.24 -2.88
N GLU A 308 -12.24 -22.15 -1.61
CA GLU A 308 -13.15 -22.19 -0.46
C GLU A 308 -14.11 -21.00 -0.42
N TRP A 309 -13.72 -19.83 -0.94
CA TRP A 309 -14.59 -18.65 -1.03
C TRP A 309 -15.45 -18.72 -2.29
N SER A 310 -16.23 -19.79 -2.41
CA SER A 310 -17.00 -20.06 -3.62
C SER A 310 -18.03 -18.97 -3.95
N THR A 311 -18.67 -18.36 -2.95
CA THR A 311 -19.69 -17.32 -3.18
C THR A 311 -19.56 -16.24 -2.13
N GLY A 312 -19.60 -14.98 -2.56
CA GLY A 312 -19.45 -13.86 -1.66
C GLY A 312 -19.47 -12.51 -2.39
N TRP A 313 -19.28 -11.47 -1.59
CA TRP A 313 -19.22 -10.09 -2.06
C TRP A 313 -18.32 -9.27 -1.15
N VAL A 314 -17.81 -8.16 -1.68
CA VAL A 314 -17.11 -7.13 -0.92
C VAL A 314 -17.55 -5.76 -1.41
N GLN A 315 -17.74 -4.81 -0.49
CA GLN A 315 -18.19 -3.46 -0.81
C GLN A 315 -17.35 -2.40 -0.08
N GLY A 316 -17.15 -1.26 -0.74
CA GLY A 316 -16.46 -0.10 -0.20
C GLY A 316 -14.93 -0.17 -0.27
N LEU A 317 -14.34 -1.10 -1.03
CA LEU A 317 -12.89 -1.12 -1.23
C LEU A 317 -12.45 0.07 -2.06
N VAL A 318 -11.20 0.52 -1.89
CA VAL A 318 -10.65 1.66 -2.65
C VAL A 318 -9.37 1.26 -3.36
N ALA A 319 -9.34 1.43 -4.68
CA ALA A 319 -8.15 1.27 -5.50
C ALA A 319 -7.41 2.62 -5.68
N ARG A 320 -6.09 2.55 -5.90
CA ARG A 320 -5.24 3.71 -6.23
C ARG A 320 -5.84 4.48 -7.41
N GLY A 321 -5.76 5.81 -7.34
CA GLY A 321 -6.40 6.69 -8.32
C GLY A 321 -7.78 7.19 -7.91
N GLY A 322 -8.30 6.74 -6.77
CA GLY A 322 -9.55 7.23 -6.20
C GLY A 322 -10.77 6.48 -6.73
N PHE A 323 -10.66 5.18 -6.93
CA PHE A 323 -11.77 4.34 -7.37
C PHE A 323 -12.35 3.56 -6.21
N GLU A 324 -13.64 3.71 -5.95
CA GLU A 324 -14.35 2.83 -5.02
C GLU A 324 -14.89 1.61 -5.76
N VAL A 325 -14.71 0.43 -5.19
CA VAL A 325 -14.90 -0.86 -5.85
C VAL A 325 -15.76 -1.77 -4.98
N ASN A 326 -16.84 -2.25 -5.59
CA ASN A 326 -17.71 -3.29 -5.05
C ASN A 326 -17.62 -4.50 -5.98
N ILE A 327 -17.46 -5.72 -5.44
CA ILE A 327 -17.28 -6.95 -6.23
C ILE A 327 -18.21 -8.03 -5.70
N GLU A 328 -18.82 -8.79 -6.60
CA GLU A 328 -19.61 -9.98 -6.29
C GLU A 328 -19.10 -11.17 -7.10
N TRP A 329 -19.05 -12.33 -6.46
CA TRP A 329 -18.64 -13.59 -7.09
C TRP A 329 -19.53 -14.75 -6.62
N ALA A 330 -19.64 -15.78 -7.45
CA ALA A 330 -20.41 -16.99 -7.17
C ALA A 330 -19.80 -18.19 -7.90
N ASN A 331 -19.85 -19.36 -7.26
CA ASN A 331 -19.23 -20.60 -7.73
C ASN A 331 -17.75 -20.43 -8.14
N GLY A 332 -16.99 -19.67 -7.35
CA GLY A 332 -15.57 -19.38 -7.57
C GLY A 332 -15.29 -18.44 -8.73
N SER A 333 -16.32 -17.81 -9.33
CA SER A 333 -16.18 -16.95 -10.50
C SER A 333 -16.79 -15.57 -10.29
N PHE A 334 -16.16 -14.55 -10.86
CA PHE A 334 -16.66 -13.18 -10.91
C PHE A 334 -18.08 -13.11 -11.48
N GLN A 335 -18.95 -12.32 -10.85
CA GLN A 335 -20.31 -12.06 -11.36
C GLN A 335 -20.49 -10.62 -11.82
N GLN A 336 -20.24 -9.65 -10.94
CA GLN A 336 -20.39 -8.23 -11.24
C GLN A 336 -19.49 -7.36 -10.36
N ALA A 337 -19.22 -6.14 -10.82
CA ALA A 337 -18.60 -5.10 -10.03
C ALA A 337 -19.21 -3.72 -10.32
N ASN A 338 -19.28 -2.89 -9.29
CA ASN A 338 -19.54 -1.46 -9.43
C ASN A 338 -18.25 -0.72 -9.11
N VAL A 339 -17.78 0.12 -10.04
CA VAL A 339 -16.58 0.92 -9.85
C VAL A 339 -16.94 2.39 -10.00
N TYR A 340 -16.68 3.16 -8.96
CA TYR A 340 -16.99 4.59 -8.89
C TYR A 340 -15.69 5.40 -8.94
N SER A 341 -15.49 6.18 -10.01
CA SER A 341 -14.34 7.08 -10.14
C SER A 341 -14.62 8.38 -9.40
N ARG A 342 -14.04 8.55 -8.20
CA ARG A 342 -14.25 9.76 -7.39
C ARG A 342 -13.66 11.01 -8.04
N LEU A 343 -12.66 10.82 -8.90
CA LEU A 343 -11.87 11.89 -9.52
C LEU A 343 -12.09 12.00 -11.05
N GLY A 344 -13.04 11.24 -11.62
CA GLY A 344 -13.33 11.25 -13.05
C GLY A 344 -12.19 10.76 -13.95
N ARG A 345 -11.29 9.92 -13.41
CA ARG A 345 -10.17 9.31 -14.13
C ARG A 345 -10.60 8.08 -14.92
N ASP A 346 -9.88 7.80 -16.00
CA ASP A 346 -10.01 6.58 -16.78
C ASP A 346 -9.69 5.34 -15.92
N MET A 347 -10.47 4.27 -16.11
CA MET A 347 -10.33 3.01 -15.38
C MET A 347 -9.63 1.95 -16.24
N ASN A 348 -8.61 1.29 -15.68
CA ASN A 348 -7.98 0.12 -16.30
C ASN A 348 -8.26 -1.13 -15.48
N ILE A 349 -9.32 -1.86 -15.82
CA ILE A 349 -9.83 -2.97 -15.00
C ILE A 349 -9.37 -4.31 -15.57
N THR A 350 -8.68 -5.10 -14.75
CA THR A 350 -8.38 -6.51 -14.99
C THR A 350 -9.26 -7.36 -14.08
N VAL A 351 -9.98 -8.34 -14.65
CA VAL A 351 -10.87 -9.23 -13.91
C VAL A 351 -10.32 -10.65 -13.93
N PHE A 352 -10.11 -11.23 -12.76
CA PHE A 352 -9.70 -12.61 -12.59
C PHE A 352 -10.92 -13.52 -12.40
N ASN A 353 -10.73 -14.82 -12.58
CA ASN A 353 -11.75 -15.85 -12.37
C ASN A 353 -13.06 -15.60 -13.13
N LEU A 354 -12.95 -15.30 -14.43
CA LEU A 354 -14.12 -15.12 -15.30
C LEU A 354 -14.90 -16.44 -15.46
N PRO A 355 -16.24 -16.40 -15.49
CA PRO A 355 -17.06 -17.58 -15.76
C PRO A 355 -16.76 -18.16 -17.15
N THR A 356 -16.53 -19.48 -17.23
CA THR A 356 -16.29 -20.18 -18.50
C THR A 356 -17.45 -19.97 -19.47
N GLY A 357 -17.16 -19.55 -20.70
CA GLY A 357 -18.16 -19.36 -21.76
C GLY A 357 -18.95 -18.04 -21.71
N LYS A 358 -18.70 -17.16 -20.72
CA LYS A 358 -19.23 -15.79 -20.74
C LYS A 358 -18.20 -14.83 -21.37
N ASN A 359 -18.56 -14.27 -22.52
CA ASN A 359 -17.80 -13.21 -23.18
C ASN A 359 -18.23 -11.81 -22.71
N THR A 360 -19.25 -11.71 -21.87
CA THR A 360 -19.79 -10.43 -21.39
C THR A 360 -20.02 -10.50 -19.88
N PHE A 361 -19.64 -9.44 -19.19
CA PHE A 361 -19.79 -9.23 -17.76
C PHE A 361 -20.23 -7.79 -17.52
N THR A 362 -20.90 -7.55 -16.38
CA THR A 362 -21.42 -6.22 -16.07
C THR A 362 -20.42 -5.48 -15.18
N ILE A 363 -19.81 -4.43 -15.73
CA ILE A 363 -19.16 -3.38 -14.95
C ILE A 363 -20.07 -2.15 -15.11
N LYS A 364 -20.61 -1.65 -14.00
CA LYS A 364 -21.36 -0.39 -13.99
C LYS A 364 -20.44 0.72 -13.53
N GLU A 365 -20.22 1.67 -14.41
CA GLU A 365 -19.64 2.97 -14.09
C GLU A 365 -20.74 3.86 -13.50
N LEU A 366 -20.58 4.24 -12.25
CA LEU A 366 -21.43 5.24 -11.63
C LEU A 366 -20.68 6.57 -11.75
N GLY A 367 -21.06 7.41 -12.71
CA GLY A 367 -20.56 8.78 -12.82
C GLY A 367 -19.43 9.01 -13.82
N LEU A 368 -19.79 9.20 -15.09
CA LEU A 368 -19.16 10.20 -15.96
C LEU A 368 -20.19 10.82 -16.89
N THR A 369 -20.27 12.16 -16.88
CA THR A 369 -20.61 12.93 -18.07
C THR A 369 -19.35 12.89 -18.94
N SER A 370 -19.47 12.37 -20.15
CA SER A 370 -18.34 12.17 -21.06
C SER A 370 -17.66 13.49 -21.41
N HIS A 371 -16.38 13.62 -21.07
CA HIS A 371 -15.50 14.58 -21.71
C HIS A 371 -14.21 13.88 -22.14
N ASN A 372 -14.11 13.68 -23.45
CA ASN A 372 -12.90 13.37 -24.21
C ASN A 372 -12.22 12.02 -23.95
N GLY A 373 -12.96 10.95 -24.24
CA GLY A 373 -12.48 9.87 -25.10
C GLY A 373 -11.29 9.04 -24.64
N TYR A 374 -11.56 7.98 -23.87
CA TYR A 374 -10.99 6.65 -24.09
C TYR A 374 -12.05 5.57 -23.85
N ILE A 375 -12.03 4.57 -24.73
CA ILE A 375 -12.93 3.40 -24.74
C ILE A 375 -12.33 2.38 -23.77
N ALA A 376 -13.08 1.98 -22.74
CA ALA A 376 -12.77 0.79 -21.98
C ALA A 376 -12.89 -0.44 -22.91
N THR A 377 -11.81 -1.19 -23.06
CA THR A 377 -11.79 -2.41 -23.88
C THR A 377 -12.64 -3.49 -23.21
N THR A 378 -13.84 -3.75 -23.74
CA THR A 378 -14.34 -5.12 -23.78
C THR A 378 -13.50 -5.87 -24.82
N SER A 379 -12.59 -6.74 -24.41
CA SER A 379 -11.99 -7.69 -25.35
C SER A 379 -13.02 -8.75 -25.70
N THR A 380 -13.92 -8.44 -26.63
CA THR A 380 -14.67 -9.45 -27.36
C THR A 380 -14.24 -9.44 -28.82
N GLN A 381 -13.51 -10.51 -29.14
CA GLN A 381 -13.02 -10.94 -30.46
C GLN A 381 -11.81 -10.19 -31.03
N GLY A 382 -10.63 -10.81 -30.88
CA GLY A 382 -9.49 -10.55 -31.75
C GLY A 382 -8.13 -10.76 -31.13
N LYS A 383 -7.71 -12.03 -31.02
CA LYS A 383 -6.36 -12.50 -30.63
C LYS A 383 -5.94 -12.18 -29.19
N ALA A 384 -5.95 -13.23 -28.38
CA ALA A 384 -5.10 -13.34 -27.20
C ALA A 384 -3.67 -12.88 -27.55
N ARG A 385 -3.20 -11.81 -26.90
CA ARG A 385 -1.78 -11.70 -26.61
C ARG A 385 -1.54 -12.54 -25.37
N THR A 386 -1.13 -13.78 -25.60
CA THR A 386 -0.29 -14.50 -24.66
C THR A 386 0.99 -13.68 -24.50
N THR A 387 1.05 -12.84 -23.48
CA THR A 387 2.34 -12.50 -22.89
C THR A 387 2.75 -13.72 -22.06
N ARG A 388 3.89 -14.28 -22.44
CA ARG A 388 4.48 -15.47 -21.84
C ARG A 388 4.81 -15.26 -20.38
#